data_AF-A0A1S8N217-F1
#
_entry.id   AF-A0A1S8N217-F1
#
_cell.length_a   1.000
_cell.length_b   1.000
_cell.length_c   1.000
_cell.angle_alpha   90.00
_cell.angle_beta   90.00
_cell.angle_gamma   90.00
#
_symmetry.space_group_name_H-M   'P 1'
#
loop_
_entity.id
_entity.type
_entity.pdbx_description
1 polymer ?
#
loop_
_entity_poly.entity_id
_entity_poly.type
_entity_poly.pdbx_seq_one_letter_code
_entity_poly.pdbx_strand_id
1 'polypeptide(L)'
;MASYGVKIAFTGHYHAQNIALSDFGHYVYIYDVETGSLITSPCPIRYCSINNNKITIKSEKILEKLYPNTEFAKNAQEFTRRIVIKKAYNTLRKYYVPEKDSNYIADHLGYAFLAHYSGEANIENKPYFNESEIGIWGRIVYKLGKHIIDGLWEKPPPDNNNLVICLNKEINSSSEEIYDSKLNLYKF
;
A
#
# COMPACT_ATOMS: atom_id res chain seq x y z
N MET A 1 -10.39 7.01 17.79
CA MET A 1 -8.99 7.51 17.89
C MET A 1 -8.89 8.96 17.44
N ALA A 2 -9.23 9.27 16.19
CA ALA A 2 -9.14 10.63 15.64
C ALA A 2 -9.93 11.68 16.47
N SER A 3 -11.17 11.37 16.88
CA SER A 3 -11.99 12.25 17.74
C SER A 3 -11.40 12.52 19.13
N TYR A 4 -10.44 11.71 19.57
CA TYR A 4 -9.71 11.91 20.83
C TYR A 4 -8.37 12.65 20.63
N GLY A 5 -8.11 13.17 19.42
CA GLY A 5 -6.91 13.95 19.11
C GLY A 5 -5.69 13.12 18.68
N VAL A 6 -5.84 11.80 18.51
CA VAL A 6 -4.78 10.96 17.94
C VAL A 6 -4.65 11.28 16.46
N LYS A 7 -3.48 11.75 16.04
CA LYS A 7 -3.19 12.10 14.64
C LYS A 7 -2.54 10.98 13.84
N ILE A 8 -1.95 9.97 14.50
CA ILE A 8 -1.17 8.91 13.85
C ILE A 8 -1.43 7.58 14.53
N ALA A 9 -1.66 6.55 13.73
CA ALA A 9 -1.59 5.16 14.14
C ALA A 9 -0.43 4.48 13.40
N PHE A 10 0.44 3.79 14.14
CA PHE A 10 1.46 2.94 13.54
C PHE A 10 0.93 1.52 13.45
N THR A 11 0.92 0.96 12.24
CA THR A 11 0.31 -0.33 11.94
C THR A 11 1.27 -1.23 11.16
N GLY A 12 0.82 -2.45 10.91
CA GLY A 12 1.48 -3.48 10.13
C GLY A 12 0.42 -4.48 9.67
N HIS A 13 0.76 -5.78 9.68
CA HIS A 13 -0.10 -6.92 9.34
C HIS A 13 -0.27 -7.20 7.84
N TYR A 14 -0.46 -6.20 6.98
CA TYR A 14 -0.60 -6.44 5.53
C TYR A 14 0.74 -6.48 4.79
N HIS A 15 1.85 -6.23 5.50
CA HIS A 15 3.22 -6.18 4.98
C HIS A 15 3.45 -5.03 3.98
N ALA A 16 2.47 -4.13 3.81
CA ALA A 16 2.58 -3.02 2.90
C ALA A 16 3.47 -1.92 3.49
N GLN A 17 4.15 -1.20 2.61
CA GLN A 17 4.83 0.02 2.97
C GLN A 17 3.97 1.20 2.50
N ASN A 18 3.05 1.65 3.36
CA ASN A 18 2.02 2.61 2.97
C ASN A 18 1.78 3.68 4.04
N ILE A 19 1.42 4.89 3.61
CA ILE A 19 0.83 5.89 4.51
C ILE A 19 -0.51 6.34 3.92
N ALA A 20 -1.60 6.13 4.66
CA ALA A 20 -2.92 6.60 4.27
C ALA A 20 -3.40 7.71 5.20
N LEU A 21 -4.15 8.67 4.65
CA LEU A 21 -4.86 9.70 5.42
C LEU A 21 -6.34 9.38 5.41
N SER A 22 -6.92 9.20 6.60
CA SER A 22 -8.38 9.23 6.78
C SER A 22 -8.77 10.60 7.34
N ASP A 23 -9.53 11.36 6.55
CA ASP A 23 -10.12 12.65 6.93
C ASP A 23 -11.61 12.47 7.24
N PHE A 24 -12.03 12.92 8.41
CA PHE A 24 -13.39 12.86 8.91
C PHE A 24 -14.06 14.24 8.98
N GLY A 25 -13.43 15.27 8.40
CA GLY A 25 -13.91 16.66 8.46
C GLY A 25 -13.64 17.32 9.82
N HIS A 26 -13.93 18.63 9.91
CA HIS A 26 -13.76 19.43 11.14
C HIS A 26 -12.39 19.25 11.83
N TYR A 27 -11.32 19.12 11.04
CA TYR A 27 -9.94 18.91 11.51
C TYR A 27 -9.70 17.58 12.26
N VAL A 28 -10.65 16.65 12.14
CA VAL A 28 -10.54 15.28 12.66
C VAL A 28 -9.98 14.41 11.55
N TYR A 29 -8.68 14.11 11.64
CA TYR A 29 -7.99 13.25 10.70
C TYR A 29 -7.01 12.34 11.43
N ILE A 30 -6.67 11.21 10.80
CA ILE A 30 -5.65 10.30 11.29
C ILE A 30 -4.83 9.77 10.11
N TYR A 31 -3.52 9.74 10.30
CA TYR A 31 -2.61 9.02 9.41
C TYR A 31 -2.48 7.58 9.89
N ASP A 32 -2.76 6.64 9.01
CA ASP A 32 -2.40 5.24 9.19
C ASP A 32 -1.03 5.01 8.53
N VAL A 33 -0.03 4.71 9.35
CA VAL A 33 1.36 4.53 8.93
C VAL A 33 1.70 3.05 9.04
N GLU A 34 1.50 2.32 7.93
CA GLU A 34 1.80 0.90 7.86
C GLU A 34 3.27 0.69 7.51
N THR A 35 4.01 0.00 8.37
CA THR A 35 5.39 -0.38 8.07
C THR A 35 5.43 -1.75 7.42
N GLY A 36 6.09 -1.84 6.27
CA GLY A 36 6.28 -3.10 5.58
C GLY A 36 7.05 -4.08 6.45
N SER A 37 6.85 -5.37 6.20
CA SER A 37 7.38 -6.40 7.09
C SER A 37 8.89 -6.62 6.87
N LEU A 38 9.63 -6.81 7.97
CA LEU A 38 11.06 -7.14 7.94
C LEU A 38 11.38 -8.48 7.26
N ILE A 39 10.39 -9.37 7.11
CA ILE A 39 10.57 -10.70 6.49
C ILE A 39 10.17 -10.74 5.01
N THR A 40 9.71 -9.62 4.45
CA THR A 40 9.40 -9.50 3.01
C THR A 40 10.22 -8.38 2.41
N SER A 41 10.78 -8.62 1.22
CA SER A 41 11.54 -7.60 0.49
C SER A 41 10.67 -6.35 0.26
N PRO A 42 11.17 -5.13 0.50
CA PRO A 42 12.58 -4.77 0.67
C PRO A 42 13.08 -4.65 2.13
N CYS A 43 12.35 -5.26 3.08
CA CYS A 43 12.63 -5.23 4.52
C CYS A 43 12.71 -3.79 5.07
N PRO A 44 11.63 -2.98 4.97
CA PRO A 44 11.68 -1.59 5.37
C PRO A 44 11.67 -1.41 6.90
N ILE A 45 12.28 -0.32 7.34
CA ILE A 45 12.19 0.23 8.70
C ILE A 45 11.80 1.70 8.62
N ARG A 46 11.11 2.19 9.66
CA ARG A 46 10.74 3.60 9.78
C ARG A 46 11.41 4.25 10.98
N TYR A 47 12.06 5.39 10.74
CA TYR A 47 12.55 6.31 11.74
C TYR A 47 11.53 7.42 11.95
N CYS A 48 11.10 7.59 13.20
CA CYS A 48 10.18 8.65 13.59
C CYS A 48 10.88 9.57 14.58
N SER A 49 10.95 10.86 14.28
CA SER A 49 11.49 11.88 15.19
C SER A 49 10.44 12.94 15.46
N ILE A 50 10.32 13.34 16.73
CA ILE A 50 9.39 14.38 17.17
C ILE A 50 10.21 15.59 17.59
N ASN A 51 9.93 16.75 17.00
CA ASN A 51 10.56 18.03 17.33
C ASN A 51 9.61 19.18 17.00
N ASN A 52 9.50 20.19 17.87
CA ASN A 52 8.71 21.41 17.66
C ASN A 52 7.27 21.14 17.17
N ASN A 53 6.55 20.26 17.87
CA ASN A 53 5.20 19.80 17.51
C ASN A 53 5.05 19.27 16.08
N LYS A 54 6.13 18.73 15.53
CA LYS A 54 6.12 18.01 14.26
C LYS A 54 6.68 16.63 14.49
N ILE A 55 6.12 15.67 13.78
CA ILE A 55 6.72 14.35 13.63
C ILE A 55 7.19 14.19 12.20
N THR A 56 8.45 13.77 12.06
CA THR A 56 9.06 13.42 10.79
C THR A 56 9.20 11.91 10.73
N ILE A 57 8.61 11.31 9.70
CA ILE A 57 8.68 9.89 9.39
C ILE A 57 9.57 9.74 8.17
N LYS A 58 10.60 8.89 8.28
CA LYS A 58 11.49 8.54 7.17
C LYS A 58 11.66 7.03 7.14
N SER A 59 11.60 6.47 5.94
CA SER A 59 11.73 5.02 5.75
C SER A 59 13.07 4.69 5.12
N GLU A 60 13.67 3.60 5.56
CA GLU A 60 14.84 3.00 4.92
C GLU A 60 14.53 1.55 4.57
N LYS A 61 15.06 1.11 3.43
CA LYS A 61 14.89 -0.26 2.93
C LYS A 61 16.19 -1.00 3.15
N ILE A 62 16.21 -1.94 4.09
CA ILE A 62 17.45 -2.57 4.56
C ILE A 62 18.20 -3.25 3.41
N LEU A 63 17.48 -3.94 2.52
CA LEU A 63 18.11 -4.63 1.38
C LEU A 63 18.77 -3.65 0.41
N GLU A 64 18.10 -2.53 0.11
CA GLU A 64 18.63 -1.51 -0.79
C GLU A 64 19.81 -0.76 -0.16
N LYS A 65 19.77 -0.52 1.15
CA LYS A 65 20.81 0.23 1.86
C LYS A 65 22.07 -0.60 2.13
N LEU A 66 21.92 -1.84 2.62
CA LEU A 66 23.04 -2.66 3.07
C LEU A 66 23.54 -3.65 2.04
N TYR A 67 22.67 -4.08 1.11
CA TYR A 67 22.98 -5.13 0.13
C TYR A 67 22.60 -4.73 -1.31
N PRO A 68 22.87 -3.49 -1.76
CA PRO A 68 22.44 -3.02 -3.07
C PRO A 68 23.02 -3.89 -4.19
N ASN A 69 22.17 -4.27 -5.14
CA ASN A 69 22.54 -5.05 -6.34
C ASN A 69 23.17 -6.43 -6.08
N THR A 70 23.11 -6.93 -4.85
CA THR A 70 23.64 -8.24 -4.49
C THR A 70 22.70 -9.37 -4.92
N GLU A 71 23.26 -10.58 -5.03
CA GLU A 71 22.47 -11.79 -5.22
C GLU A 71 21.54 -12.07 -4.02
N PHE A 72 21.95 -11.71 -2.80
CA PHE A 72 21.10 -11.81 -1.61
C PHE A 72 19.83 -10.95 -1.75
N ALA A 73 19.95 -9.68 -2.16
CA ALA A 73 18.80 -8.80 -2.33
C ALA A 73 17.85 -9.31 -3.44
N LYS A 74 18.40 -9.78 -4.56
CA LYS A 74 17.61 -10.41 -5.65
C LYS A 74 16.88 -11.66 -5.15
N ASN A 75 17.58 -12.54 -4.43
CA ASN A 75 16.99 -13.76 -3.89
C ASN A 75 15.91 -13.48 -2.85
N ALA A 76 16.06 -12.45 -2.01
CA ALA A 76 15.04 -12.05 -1.06
C ALA A 76 13.77 -11.50 -1.74
N GLN A 77 13.93 -10.73 -2.83
CA GLN A 77 12.81 -10.28 -3.65
C GLN A 77 12.09 -11.45 -4.32
N GLU A 78 12.82 -12.36 -4.97
CA GLU A 78 12.23 -13.55 -5.61
C GLU A 78 11.59 -14.50 -4.60
N PHE A 79 12.19 -14.66 -3.41
CA PHE A 79 11.60 -15.43 -2.33
C PHE A 79 10.24 -14.86 -1.89
N THR A 80 10.17 -13.54 -1.72
CA THR A 80 8.92 -12.83 -1.39
C THR A 80 7.88 -13.04 -2.48
N ARG A 81 8.25 -12.84 -3.75
CA ARG A 81 7.38 -13.06 -4.91
C ARG A 81 6.83 -14.48 -4.94
N ARG A 82 7.70 -15.47 -4.77
CA ARG A 82 7.33 -16.89 -4.79
C ARG A 82 6.35 -17.27 -3.69
N ILE A 83 6.49 -16.72 -2.48
CA ILE A 83 5.51 -16.96 -1.40
C ILE A 83 4.14 -16.38 -1.78
N VAL A 84 4.11 -15.16 -2.31
CA VAL A 84 2.86 -14.54 -2.79
C VAL A 84 2.22 -15.38 -3.89
N ILE A 85 2.99 -15.76 -4.92
CA ILE A 85 2.51 -16.60 -6.03
C ILE A 85 1.91 -17.89 -5.48
N LYS A 86 2.61 -18.58 -4.58
CA LYS A 86 2.11 -19.82 -3.98
C LYS A 86 0.79 -19.60 -3.22
N LYS A 87 0.68 -18.52 -2.45
CA LYS A 87 -0.55 -18.20 -1.69
C LYS A 87 -1.71 -17.83 -2.63
N ALA A 88 -1.44 -17.02 -3.66
CA ALA A 88 -2.40 -16.62 -4.67
C ALA A 88 -2.90 -17.83 -5.47
N TYR A 89 -1.99 -18.66 -5.97
CA TYR A 89 -2.29 -19.91 -6.65
C TYR A 89 -3.20 -20.80 -5.79
N ASN A 90 -2.80 -21.08 -4.55
CA ASN A 90 -3.60 -21.92 -3.64
C ASN A 90 -4.99 -21.33 -3.38
N THR A 91 -5.11 -20.00 -3.33
CA THR A 91 -6.39 -19.32 -3.17
C THR A 91 -7.27 -19.47 -4.40
N LEU A 92 -6.71 -19.25 -5.60
CA LEU A 92 -7.42 -19.42 -6.88
C LEU A 92 -7.89 -20.87 -7.09
N ARG A 93 -7.06 -21.84 -6.69
CA ARG A 93 -7.44 -23.27 -6.74
C ARG A 93 -8.63 -23.59 -5.83
N LYS A 94 -8.80 -22.91 -4.69
CA LYS A 94 -10.00 -23.06 -3.82
C LYS A 94 -11.27 -22.54 -4.48
N TYR A 95 -11.15 -21.58 -5.40
CA TYR A 95 -12.25 -21.10 -6.25
C TYR A 95 -12.39 -21.92 -7.55
N TYR A 96 -11.76 -23.09 -7.62
CA TYR A 96 -11.81 -24.00 -8.78
C TYR A 96 -11.31 -23.38 -10.09
N VAL A 97 -10.46 -22.35 -10.00
CA VAL A 97 -9.78 -21.81 -11.18
C VAL A 97 -8.84 -22.88 -11.75
N PRO A 98 -8.83 -23.13 -13.08
CA PRO A 98 -7.93 -24.11 -13.69
C PRO A 98 -6.46 -23.83 -13.37
N GLU A 99 -5.63 -24.86 -13.43
CA GLU A 99 -4.20 -24.76 -13.07
C GLU A 99 -3.44 -23.72 -13.89
N LYS A 100 -3.60 -23.78 -15.22
CA LYS A 100 -2.99 -22.84 -16.17
C LYS A 100 -3.36 -21.39 -15.81
N ASP A 101 -4.66 -21.13 -15.65
CA ASP A 101 -5.18 -19.80 -15.31
C ASP A 101 -4.70 -19.34 -13.94
N SER A 102 -4.68 -20.25 -12.96
CA SER A 102 -4.21 -19.95 -11.60
C SER A 102 -2.75 -19.55 -11.58
N ASN A 103 -1.88 -20.24 -12.33
CA ASN A 103 -0.48 -19.90 -12.47
C ASN A 103 -0.30 -18.52 -13.12
N TYR A 104 -1.02 -18.26 -14.22
CA TYR A 104 -0.94 -16.98 -14.93
C TYR A 104 -1.38 -15.80 -14.05
N ILE A 105 -2.52 -15.91 -13.36
CA ILE A 105 -3.04 -14.86 -12.47
C ILE A 105 -2.12 -14.69 -11.25
N ALA A 106 -1.65 -15.78 -10.65
CA ALA A 106 -0.79 -15.73 -9.47
C ALA A 106 0.55 -15.05 -9.75
N ASP A 107 1.14 -15.25 -10.93
CA ASP A 107 2.39 -14.58 -11.32
C ASP A 107 2.23 -13.05 -11.37
N HIS A 108 1.14 -12.56 -11.98
CA HIS A 108 0.82 -11.12 -12.01
C HIS A 108 0.55 -10.55 -10.62
N LEU A 109 -0.14 -11.32 -9.76
CA LEU A 109 -0.31 -10.94 -8.35
C LEU A 109 1.03 -10.85 -7.62
N GLY A 110 2.00 -11.72 -7.93
CA GLY A 110 3.35 -11.66 -7.40
C GLY A 110 4.01 -10.30 -7.62
N TYR A 111 3.91 -9.76 -8.85
CA TYR A 111 4.42 -8.42 -9.16
C TYR A 111 3.65 -7.31 -8.43
N ALA A 112 2.32 -7.40 -8.39
CA ALA A 112 1.49 -6.41 -7.70
C ALA A 112 1.83 -6.28 -6.22
N PHE A 113 1.95 -7.41 -5.51
CA PHE A 113 2.32 -7.40 -4.09
C PHE A 113 3.76 -6.96 -3.85
N LEU A 114 4.72 -7.30 -4.73
CA LEU A 114 6.08 -6.77 -4.61
C LEU A 114 6.11 -5.24 -4.71
N ALA A 115 5.39 -4.69 -5.67
CA ALA A 115 5.27 -3.24 -5.85
C ALA A 115 4.64 -2.60 -4.60
N HIS A 116 3.55 -3.17 -4.10
CA HIS A 116 2.86 -2.72 -2.90
C HIS A 116 3.73 -2.78 -1.63
N TYR A 117 4.45 -3.88 -1.41
CA TYR A 117 5.36 -4.03 -0.25
C TYR A 117 6.55 -3.08 -0.30
N SER A 118 6.94 -2.63 -1.49
CA SER A 118 8.02 -1.65 -1.65
C SER A 118 7.61 -0.21 -1.34
N GLY A 119 6.31 0.09 -1.33
CA GLY A 119 5.78 1.45 -1.22
C GLY A 119 5.97 2.31 -2.47
N GLU A 120 6.54 1.74 -3.54
CA GLU A 120 6.80 2.39 -4.83
C GLU A 120 5.93 1.85 -5.96
N ALA A 121 4.72 1.42 -5.62
CA ALA A 121 3.73 1.04 -6.61
C ALA A 121 3.58 2.15 -7.68
N ASN A 122 3.74 1.78 -8.95
CA ASN A 122 3.54 2.67 -10.08
C ASN A 122 2.79 1.90 -11.17
N ILE A 123 1.61 2.39 -11.55
CA ILE A 123 0.77 1.80 -12.59
C ILE A 123 1.50 1.68 -13.93
N GLU A 124 2.44 2.56 -14.24
CA GLU A 124 3.25 2.51 -15.47
C GLU A 124 4.15 1.28 -15.53
N ASN A 125 4.55 0.74 -14.36
CA ASN A 125 5.41 -0.44 -14.24
C ASN A 125 4.59 -1.74 -14.14
N LYS A 126 3.25 -1.67 -14.19
CA LYS A 126 2.39 -2.84 -14.08
C LYS A 126 2.57 -3.75 -15.30
N PRO A 127 2.90 -5.04 -15.13
CA PRO A 127 2.97 -5.97 -16.24
C PRO A 127 1.64 -6.07 -16.99
N TYR A 128 1.70 -6.12 -18.32
CA TYR A 128 0.52 -6.28 -19.16
C TYR A 128 -0.18 -7.62 -18.88
N PHE A 129 -1.46 -7.54 -18.52
CA PHE A 129 -2.30 -8.70 -18.27
C PHE A 129 -3.15 -9.00 -19.51
N ASN A 130 -2.91 -10.15 -20.15
CA ASN A 130 -3.66 -10.58 -21.31
C ASN A 130 -4.82 -11.51 -20.89
N GLU A 131 -6.06 -11.00 -20.89
CA GLU A 131 -7.24 -11.81 -20.57
C GLU A 131 -7.42 -13.03 -21.50
N SER A 132 -6.84 -13.02 -22.71
CA SER A 132 -6.93 -14.16 -23.63
C SER A 132 -6.13 -15.39 -23.19
N GLU A 133 -5.16 -15.22 -22.27
CA GLU A 133 -4.35 -16.34 -21.74
C GLU A 133 -5.13 -17.27 -20.80
N ILE A 134 -6.25 -16.77 -20.27
CA ILE A 134 -7.09 -17.46 -19.28
C ILE A 134 -8.48 -17.78 -19.83
N GLY A 135 -9.07 -18.87 -19.32
CA GLY A 135 -10.41 -19.32 -19.67
C GLY A 135 -11.52 -18.48 -19.05
N ILE A 136 -12.77 -18.78 -19.41
CA ILE A 136 -13.95 -18.00 -19.00
C ILE A 136 -14.06 -17.90 -17.47
N TRP A 137 -13.89 -19.03 -16.76
CA TRP A 137 -13.96 -19.02 -15.30
C TRP A 137 -12.82 -18.22 -14.66
N GLY A 138 -11.59 -18.35 -15.17
CA GLY A 138 -10.46 -17.53 -14.76
C GLY A 138 -10.74 -16.03 -14.93
N ARG A 139 -11.34 -15.62 -16.06
CA ARG A 139 -11.72 -14.22 -16.30
C ARG A 139 -12.76 -13.71 -15.30
N ILE A 140 -13.77 -14.52 -14.97
CA ILE A 140 -14.80 -14.14 -14.00
C ILE A 140 -14.15 -13.89 -12.63
N VAL A 141 -13.36 -14.85 -12.14
CA VAL A 141 -12.69 -14.75 -10.84
C VAL A 141 -11.71 -13.56 -10.83
N TYR A 142 -10.93 -13.39 -11.90
CA TYR A 142 -10.03 -12.25 -12.04
C TYR A 142 -10.78 -10.91 -11.99
N LYS A 143 -11.89 -10.77 -12.73
CA LYS A 143 -12.68 -9.54 -12.75
C LYS A 143 -13.28 -9.19 -11.40
N LEU A 144 -13.76 -10.18 -10.65
CA LEU A 144 -14.24 -9.98 -9.28
C LEU A 144 -13.14 -9.45 -8.36
N GLY A 145 -11.90 -9.93 -8.50
CA GLY A 145 -10.75 -9.48 -7.72
C GLY A 145 -10.01 -8.26 -8.29
N LYS A 146 -10.36 -7.79 -9.50
CA LYS A 146 -9.56 -6.81 -10.27
C LYS A 146 -9.34 -5.50 -9.50
N HIS A 147 -10.35 -5.00 -8.79
CA HIS A 147 -10.22 -3.78 -7.98
C HIS A 147 -9.13 -3.88 -6.90
N ILE A 148 -8.97 -5.05 -6.29
CA ILE A 148 -7.89 -5.30 -5.31
C ILE A 148 -6.54 -5.25 -6.02
N ILE A 149 -6.45 -5.93 -7.18
CA ILE A 149 -5.20 -6.00 -7.97
C ILE A 149 -4.79 -4.62 -8.44
N ASP A 150 -5.74 -3.84 -8.94
CA ASP A 150 -5.51 -2.49 -9.42
C ASP A 150 -5.10 -1.58 -8.25
N GLY A 151 -5.76 -1.68 -7.09
CA GLY A 151 -5.41 -0.95 -5.87
C GLY A 151 -4.00 -1.23 -5.33
N LEU A 152 -3.44 -2.43 -5.54
CA LEU A 152 -2.04 -2.73 -5.19
C LEU A 152 -1.02 -1.92 -6.00
N TRP A 153 -1.42 -1.39 -7.15
CA TRP A 153 -0.59 -0.54 -8.01
C TRP A 153 -0.81 0.96 -7.79
N GLU A 154 -1.76 1.34 -6.94
CA GLU A 154 -2.05 2.74 -6.64
C GLU A 154 -1.05 3.32 -5.65
N LYS A 155 -0.72 4.60 -5.83
CA LYS A 155 0.10 5.40 -4.92
C LYS A 155 -0.63 6.71 -4.61
N PRO A 156 -1.71 6.65 -3.81
CA PRO A 156 -2.41 7.87 -3.40
C PRO A 156 -1.51 8.71 -2.49
N PRO A 157 -1.70 10.04 -2.44
CA PRO A 157 -1.03 10.86 -1.43
C PRO A 157 -1.49 10.47 -0.02
N PRO A 158 -0.65 10.65 1.02
CA PRO A 158 0.70 11.23 1.01
C PRO A 158 1.80 10.26 0.53
N ASP A 159 3.06 10.71 0.50
CA ASP A 159 4.20 9.82 0.20
C ASP A 159 4.32 8.68 1.23
N ASN A 160 4.59 7.47 0.74
CA ASN A 160 4.62 6.26 1.57
C ASN A 160 5.85 6.16 2.48
N ASN A 161 6.93 6.86 2.17
CA ASN A 161 8.22 6.69 2.83
C ASN A 161 8.59 7.88 3.73
N ASN A 162 8.26 9.09 3.29
CA ASN A 162 8.71 10.34 3.89
C ASN A 162 7.52 11.26 4.13
N LEU A 163 7.24 11.57 5.39
CA LEU A 163 6.14 12.45 5.75
C LEU A 163 6.49 13.32 6.95
N VAL A 164 6.06 14.58 6.92
CA VAL A 164 6.12 15.48 8.06
C VAL A 164 4.69 15.85 8.45
N ILE A 165 4.31 15.61 9.70
CA ILE A 165 2.97 15.88 10.21
C ILE A 165 3.07 16.90 11.34
N CYS A 166 2.26 17.95 11.27
CA CYS A 166 2.07 18.89 12.38
C CYS A 166 1.13 18.28 13.43
N LEU A 167 1.55 18.31 14.70
CA LEU A 167 0.83 17.80 15.86
C LEU A 167 0.02 18.89 16.58
N ASN A 168 0.09 20.15 16.12
CA ASN A 168 -0.64 21.26 16.72
C ASN A 168 -2.15 21.01 16.69
N LYS A 169 -2.80 21.45 17.77
CA LYS A 169 -4.24 21.33 17.96
C LYS A 169 -5.00 22.59 17.52
N GLU A 170 -4.34 23.58 16.90
CA GLU A 170 -4.84 24.96 16.91
C GLU A 170 -6.27 25.10 16.38
N ILE A 171 -7.17 25.25 17.36
CA ILE A 171 -8.47 25.89 17.23
C ILE A 171 -8.13 27.37 17.05
N ASN A 172 -7.96 27.81 15.80
CA ASN A 172 -8.14 29.22 15.48
C ASN A 172 -9.64 29.44 15.29
N SER A 173 -10.29 29.92 16.34
CA SER A 173 -11.67 30.41 16.35
C SER A 173 -11.82 31.72 15.56
N SER A 174 -11.33 31.75 14.32
CA SER A 174 -11.39 32.95 13.47
C SER A 174 -11.52 32.65 11.97
N SER A 175 -11.77 31.39 11.57
CA SER A 175 -11.96 31.04 10.15
C SER A 175 -13.24 30.23 9.87
N GLU A 176 -14.31 30.49 10.62
CA GLU A 176 -15.63 29.90 10.36
C GLU A 176 -16.34 30.44 9.10
N GLU A 177 -15.75 31.36 8.32
CA GLU A 177 -16.48 32.02 7.23
C GLU A 177 -16.14 31.61 5.78
N ILE A 178 -15.21 30.67 5.50
CA ILE A 178 -14.75 30.52 4.09
C ILE A 178 -14.94 29.12 3.45
N TYR A 179 -15.34 28.07 4.18
CA TYR A 179 -15.39 26.72 3.60
C TYR A 179 -16.79 26.18 3.21
N ASP A 180 -17.80 27.04 3.07
CA ASP A 180 -19.16 26.62 2.71
C ASP A 180 -19.47 26.64 1.19
N SER A 181 -18.47 26.58 0.30
CA SER A 181 -18.74 26.74 -1.15
C SER A 181 -18.15 25.70 -2.10
N LYS A 182 -17.54 24.60 -1.64
CA LYS A 182 -16.92 23.61 -2.57
C LYS A 182 -17.16 22.11 -2.31
N LEU A 183 -18.07 21.73 -1.43
CA LEU A 183 -18.46 20.32 -1.26
C LEU A 183 -19.81 20.06 -1.93
N ASN A 184 -19.79 19.93 -3.26
CA ASN A 184 -20.95 19.43 -4.01
C ASN A 184 -20.55 18.70 -5.29
N LEU A 185 -19.54 17.83 -5.23
CA LEU A 185 -19.31 16.82 -6.25
C LEU A 185 -18.88 15.53 -5.53
N TYR A 186 -19.53 14.42 -5.90
CA TYR A 186 -19.45 13.07 -5.33
C TYR A 186 -20.41 12.78 -4.16
N LYS A 187 -21.70 12.63 -4.51
CA LYS A 187 -22.64 11.74 -3.83
C LYS A 187 -22.99 10.58 -4.77
N PHE A 188 -22.65 9.37 -4.30
CA PHE A 188 -22.98 8.02 -4.78
C PHE A 188 -22.41 7.58 -6.14
#